data_AF-A0A3M6UCU0-F1
#
_entry.id   AF-A0A3M6UCU0-F1
#
_cell.length_a   1.000
_cell.length_b   1.000
_cell.length_c   1.000
_cell.angle_alpha   90.00
_cell.angle_beta   90.00
_cell.angle_gamma   90.00
#
_symmetry.space_group_name_H-M   'P 1'
#
loop_
_entity.id
_entity.type
_entity.pdbx_description
1 polymer ?
#
loop_
_entity_poly.entity_id
_entity_poly.type
_entity_poly.pdbx_seq_one_letter_code
_entity_poly.pdbx_strand_id
1 'polypeptide(L)'
;MDDKVWTHLQKNSDGVLILFDGFDEFKRDENIAEAPTSSPEWFVTKKLLEGASVLTTTRSTALSGLRHLSFVKAYEILGFSSEQVEEYVYKFAGGGKKVGETLLHRISSNMNLLSLCYVPVNSLIMSTSLLQILQFESPAAAGVTLPFKLTTIYKIAVKVFYVKSTKDFCDKCFTREDFESDYLPPDVEKKFKNLARVAFEGIKEGKLIHGGNEVRGMEDSPLFHRLPDRQTSALQTSERQFCFIHLTMQEFFAARHLTT
;
A
#
# COMPACT_ATOMS: atom_id res chain seq x y z
N MET A 1 -17.53 12.41 -22.80
CA MET A 1 -18.79 12.31 -22.03
C MET A 1 -19.90 12.84 -22.92
N ASP A 2 -21.07 12.19 -22.99
CA ASP A 2 -22.19 12.64 -23.84
C ASP A 2 -22.72 14.01 -23.35
N ASP A 3 -22.93 14.94 -24.28
CA ASP A 3 -23.41 16.30 -24.02
C ASP A 3 -24.74 16.32 -23.23
N LYS A 4 -25.59 15.32 -23.43
CA LYS A 4 -26.85 15.17 -22.68
C LYS A 4 -26.61 14.84 -21.22
N VAL A 5 -25.64 13.95 -20.95
CA VAL A 5 -25.28 13.56 -19.58
C VAL A 5 -24.60 14.74 -18.89
N TRP A 6 -23.72 15.45 -19.57
CA TRP A 6 -23.07 16.64 -19.03
C TRP A 6 -24.09 17.73 -18.68
N THR A 7 -25.02 18.02 -19.59
CA THR A 7 -26.11 18.98 -19.35
C THR A 7 -26.99 18.55 -18.17
N HIS A 8 -27.24 17.25 -18.01
CA HIS A 8 -28.00 16.73 -16.88
C HIS A 8 -27.26 16.91 -15.55
N LEU A 9 -25.96 16.64 -15.48
CA LEU A 9 -25.15 16.88 -14.29
C LEU A 9 -25.09 18.36 -13.92
N GLN A 10 -24.97 19.25 -14.91
CA GLN A 10 -24.98 20.70 -14.67
C GLN A 10 -26.32 21.19 -14.08
N LYS A 11 -27.44 20.62 -14.54
CA LYS A 11 -28.78 20.98 -14.03
C LYS A 11 -29.09 20.38 -12.66
N ASN A 12 -28.43 19.28 -12.27
CA ASN A 12 -28.72 18.52 -11.05
C ASN A 12 -27.46 18.35 -10.19
N SER A 13 -26.62 19.38 -10.12
CA SER A 13 -25.31 19.28 -9.46
C SER A 13 -25.39 18.92 -7.98
N ASP A 14 -26.47 19.32 -7.29
CA ASP A 14 -26.66 19.05 -5.84
C ASP A 14 -26.72 17.56 -5.51
N GLY A 15 -27.11 16.72 -6.47
CA GLY A 15 -27.16 15.26 -6.34
C GLY A 15 -25.85 14.55 -6.67
N VAL A 16 -24.78 15.28 -6.98
CA VAL A 16 -23.51 14.72 -7.46
C VAL A 16 -22.47 14.69 -6.33
N LEU A 17 -21.84 13.55 -6.11
CA LEU A 17 -20.65 13.39 -5.28
C LEU A 17 -19.45 13.06 -6.15
N ILE A 18 -18.38 13.85 -6.01
CA ILE A 18 -17.10 13.64 -6.69
C ILE A 18 -16.05 13.24 -5.66
N LEU A 19 -15.39 12.12 -5.90
CA LEU A 19 -14.33 11.58 -5.06
C LEU A 19 -13.01 11.70 -5.81
N PHE A 20 -12.07 12.48 -5.26
CA PHE A 20 -10.69 12.50 -5.74
C PHE A 20 -9.81 11.77 -4.74
N ASP A 21 -9.33 10.59 -5.12
CA ASP A 21 -8.36 9.83 -4.35
C ASP A 21 -6.94 10.26 -4.73
N GLY A 22 -6.07 10.51 -3.73
CA GLY A 22 -4.70 10.96 -3.95
C GLY A 22 -4.63 12.35 -4.58
N PHE A 23 -5.33 13.34 -4.03
CA PHE A 23 -5.40 14.70 -4.61
C PHE A 23 -4.01 15.35 -4.77
N ASP A 24 -3.05 14.99 -3.91
CA ASP A 24 -1.66 15.44 -4.00
C ASP A 24 -0.85 14.83 -5.17
N GLU A 25 -1.38 13.81 -5.84
CA GLU A 25 -0.75 13.19 -7.00
C GLU A 25 -1.07 13.92 -8.31
N PHE A 26 -2.06 14.82 -8.31
CA PHE A 26 -2.38 15.63 -9.48
C PHE A 26 -1.32 16.72 -9.70
N LYS A 27 -0.80 16.77 -10.93
CA LYS A 27 0.14 17.82 -11.33
C LYS A 27 -0.62 19.13 -11.53
N ARG A 28 -0.23 20.16 -10.79
CA ARG A 28 -0.57 21.54 -11.12
C ARG A 28 0.32 21.97 -12.29
N ASP A 29 -0.25 22.17 -13.47
CA ASP A 29 0.48 22.78 -14.57
C ASP A 29 0.46 24.30 -14.37
N GLU A 30 1.57 24.85 -13.88
CA GLU A 30 1.72 26.29 -13.61
C GLU A 30 1.74 27.14 -14.90
N ASN A 31 1.94 26.51 -16.08
CA ASN A 31 2.10 27.21 -17.35
C ASN A 31 0.83 27.35 -18.20
N ILE A 32 -0.32 26.83 -17.74
CA ILE A 32 -1.58 26.90 -18.51
C ILE A 32 -2.47 28.00 -17.94
N ALA A 33 -2.28 29.21 -18.46
CA ALA A 33 -3.12 30.37 -18.15
C ALA A 33 -4.56 30.24 -18.72
N GLU A 34 -4.80 29.38 -19.71
CA GLU A 34 -6.11 29.23 -20.37
C GLU A 34 -6.42 27.77 -20.79
N ALA A 35 -7.27 27.11 -19.99
CA ALA A 35 -8.17 25.95 -20.27
C ALA A 35 -7.59 24.51 -20.45
N PRO A 36 -8.37 23.42 -20.15
CA PRO A 36 -9.82 23.36 -19.94
C PRO A 36 -10.24 22.75 -18.58
N THR A 37 -11.56 22.57 -18.43
CA THR A 37 -12.38 21.83 -17.45
C THR A 37 -11.85 20.52 -16.83
N SER A 38 -10.59 20.15 -17.02
CA SER A 38 -9.95 18.90 -16.60
C SER A 38 -9.15 18.98 -15.30
N SER A 39 -8.93 20.16 -14.73
CA SER A 39 -8.26 20.26 -13.43
C SER A 39 -9.23 19.91 -12.28
N PRO A 40 -8.90 18.92 -11.42
CA PRO A 40 -9.69 18.61 -10.22
C PRO A 40 -9.98 19.81 -9.33
N GLU A 41 -9.08 20.81 -9.32
CA GLU A 41 -9.23 22.05 -8.55
C GLU A 41 -10.50 22.83 -8.93
N TRP A 42 -10.99 22.74 -10.17
CA TRP A 42 -12.19 23.46 -10.61
C TRP A 42 -13.46 22.93 -9.95
N PHE A 43 -13.50 21.63 -9.67
CA PHE A 43 -14.58 21.01 -8.89
C PHE A 43 -14.48 21.39 -7.41
N VAL A 44 -13.26 21.40 -6.86
CA VAL A 44 -13.02 21.81 -5.45
C VAL A 44 -13.38 23.28 -5.23
N THR A 45 -12.98 24.16 -6.15
CA THR A 45 -13.27 25.61 -6.10
C THR A 45 -14.67 25.98 -6.57
N LYS A 46 -15.54 24.99 -6.85
CA LYS A 46 -16.93 25.18 -7.31
C LYS A 46 -17.08 25.95 -8.63
N LYS A 47 -16.00 26.12 -9.39
CA LYS A 47 -16.04 26.68 -10.76
C LYS A 47 -16.76 25.75 -11.74
N LEU A 48 -16.81 24.46 -11.42
CA LEU A 48 -17.50 23.44 -12.19
C LEU A 48 -18.40 22.62 -11.26
N LEU A 49 -19.66 22.40 -11.67
CA LEU A 49 -20.67 21.72 -10.87
C LEU A 49 -20.79 22.31 -9.45
N GLU A 50 -21.16 23.59 -9.36
CA GLU A 50 -21.19 24.37 -8.12
C GLU A 50 -21.91 23.67 -6.95
N GLY A 51 -23.03 22.99 -7.24
CA GLY A 51 -23.80 22.25 -6.24
C GLY A 51 -23.23 20.89 -5.82
N ALA A 52 -22.25 20.34 -6.55
CA ALA A 52 -21.73 19.01 -6.26
C ALA A 52 -21.00 18.96 -4.92
N SER A 53 -21.13 17.85 -4.20
CA SER A 53 -20.26 17.55 -3.06
C SER A 53 -18.93 17.01 -3.56
N VAL A 54 -17.81 17.46 -2.97
CA VAL A 54 -16.47 17.02 -3.37
C VAL A 54 -15.74 16.53 -2.13
N LEU A 55 -15.22 15.32 -2.18
CA LEU A 55 -14.36 14.73 -1.15
C LEU A 55 -13.01 14.38 -1.78
N THR A 56 -11.96 14.87 -1.15
CA THR A 56 -10.57 14.64 -1.58
C THR A 56 -9.82 13.88 -0.50
N THR A 57 -9.02 12.90 -0.87
CA THR A 57 -7.99 12.34 0.02
C THR A 57 -6.64 12.96 -0.33
N THR A 58 -5.77 13.15 0.67
CA THR A 58 -4.42 13.69 0.46
C THR A 58 -3.51 13.19 1.56
N ARG A 59 -2.22 13.03 1.25
CA ARG A 59 -1.22 12.82 2.30
C ARG A 59 -1.07 14.07 3.17
N SER A 60 -0.84 13.86 4.47
CA SER A 60 -0.60 14.95 5.42
C SER A 60 0.60 15.81 5.05
N THR A 61 1.64 15.20 4.48
CA THR A 61 2.85 15.89 4.00
C THR A 61 2.60 16.84 2.82
N ALA A 62 1.50 16.66 2.08
CA ALA A 62 1.13 17.48 0.93
C ALA A 62 0.12 18.59 1.26
N LEU A 63 -0.38 18.67 2.51
CA LEU A 63 -1.38 19.66 2.93
C LEU A 63 -0.94 21.12 2.70
N SER A 64 0.37 21.40 2.79
CA SER A 64 0.90 22.73 2.53
C SER A 64 0.61 23.22 1.10
N GLY A 65 0.63 22.32 0.12
CA GLY A 65 0.31 22.61 -1.28
C GLY A 65 -1.17 22.94 -1.50
N LEU A 66 -2.06 22.46 -0.63
CA LEU A 66 -3.51 22.62 -0.75
C LEU A 66 -4.08 23.84 -0.02
N ARG A 67 -3.24 24.66 0.62
CA ARG A 67 -3.66 25.84 1.40
C ARG A 67 -4.47 26.88 0.63
N HIS A 68 -4.33 26.90 -0.70
CA HIS A 68 -5.05 27.81 -1.58
C HIS A 68 -6.48 27.32 -1.89
N LEU A 69 -6.81 26.08 -1.54
CA LEU A 69 -8.14 25.49 -1.67
C LEU A 69 -8.88 25.63 -0.34
N SER A 70 -10.18 25.92 -0.43
CA SER A 70 -11.05 26.02 0.74
C SER A 70 -11.90 24.77 0.87
N PHE A 71 -11.84 24.12 2.04
CA PHE A 71 -12.64 22.95 2.37
C PHE A 71 -13.56 23.27 3.54
N VAL A 72 -14.83 22.85 3.42
CA VAL A 72 -15.82 23.05 4.49
C VAL A 72 -15.51 22.19 5.72
N LYS A 73 -14.96 20.99 5.50
CA LYS A 73 -14.59 20.04 6.55
C LYS A 73 -13.27 19.37 6.17
N ALA A 74 -12.46 19.12 7.19
CA ALA A 74 -11.24 18.32 7.07
C ALA A 74 -11.30 17.20 8.11
N TYR A 75 -10.87 16.02 7.71
CA TYR A 75 -10.83 14.83 8.56
C TYR A 75 -9.44 14.23 8.46
N GLU A 76 -8.89 13.82 9.60
CA GLU A 76 -7.64 13.08 9.66
C GLU A 76 -7.94 11.60 9.89
N ILE A 77 -7.42 10.74 9.02
CA ILE A 77 -7.51 9.30 9.18
C ILE A 77 -6.34 8.88 10.05
N LEU A 78 -6.65 8.63 11.32
CA LEU A 78 -5.66 8.30 12.32
C LEU A 78 -5.12 6.87 12.14
N GLY A 79 -5.99 5.87 12.00
CA GLY A 79 -5.61 4.46 11.94
C GLY A 79 -6.55 3.61 12.77
N PHE A 80 -6.10 2.43 13.18
CA PHE A 80 -6.86 1.53 14.05
C PHE A 80 -6.57 1.79 15.53
N SER A 81 -7.63 1.87 16.34
CA SER A 81 -7.49 1.68 17.80
C SER A 81 -7.05 0.25 18.13
N SER A 82 -6.61 0.00 19.36
CA SER A 82 -6.28 -1.35 19.81
C SER A 82 -7.45 -2.32 19.61
N GLU A 83 -8.68 -1.90 19.93
CA GLU A 83 -9.89 -2.72 19.73
C GLU A 83 -10.15 -3.00 18.24
N GLN A 84 -9.89 -2.04 17.37
CA GLN A 84 -10.03 -2.22 15.93
C GLN A 84 -8.95 -3.15 15.34
N VAL A 85 -7.73 -3.15 15.91
CA VAL A 85 -6.71 -4.15 15.57
C VAL A 85 -7.20 -5.56 15.95
N GLU A 86 -7.77 -5.73 17.14
CA GLU A 86 -8.35 -7.01 17.55
C GLU A 86 -9.45 -7.46 16.59
N GLU A 87 -10.41 -6.57 16.30
CA GLU A 87 -11.51 -6.83 15.36
C GLU A 87 -10.99 -7.20 13.97
N TYR A 88 -9.99 -6.48 13.47
CA TYR A 88 -9.34 -6.76 12.19
C TYR A 88 -8.74 -8.16 12.18
N VAL A 89 -7.95 -8.52 13.20
CA VAL A 89 -7.28 -9.84 13.28
C VAL A 89 -8.30 -10.98 13.34
N TYR A 90 -9.38 -10.82 14.09
CA TYR A 90 -10.46 -11.81 14.14
C TYR A 90 -11.19 -11.97 12.81
N LYS A 91 -11.50 -10.86 12.13
CA LYS A 91 -12.10 -10.89 10.79
C LYS A 91 -11.16 -11.52 9.77
N PHE A 92 -9.87 -11.18 9.84
CA PHE A 92 -8.83 -11.73 8.97
C PHE A 92 -8.70 -13.25 9.12
N ALA A 93 -8.87 -13.78 10.33
CA ALA A 93 -8.87 -15.22 10.62
C ALA A 93 -10.11 -15.97 10.07
N GLY A 94 -11.05 -15.30 9.40
CA GLY A 94 -12.15 -15.93 8.68
C GLY A 94 -13.13 -16.72 9.56
N GLY A 95 -13.30 -16.33 10.83
CA GLY A 95 -14.17 -17.01 11.79
C GLY A 95 -13.52 -18.13 12.60
N GLY A 96 -12.23 -18.44 12.37
CA GLY A 96 -11.46 -19.35 13.20
C GLY A 96 -11.11 -18.72 14.55
N LYS A 97 -11.97 -18.85 15.57
CA LYS A 97 -11.77 -18.22 16.90
C LYS A 97 -10.37 -18.47 17.47
N LYS A 98 -9.92 -19.73 17.49
CA LYS A 98 -8.59 -20.12 17.98
C LYS A 98 -7.44 -19.53 17.15
N VAL A 99 -7.63 -19.42 15.83
CA VAL A 99 -6.65 -18.82 14.91
C VAL A 99 -6.53 -17.33 15.24
N GLY A 100 -7.64 -16.61 15.32
CA GLY A 100 -7.68 -15.20 15.70
C GLY A 100 -7.04 -14.94 17.06
N GLU A 101 -7.40 -15.74 18.08
CA GLU A 101 -6.81 -15.66 19.42
C GLU A 101 -5.29 -15.86 19.40
N THR A 102 -4.80 -16.84 18.63
CA THR A 102 -3.36 -17.14 18.53
C THR A 102 -2.58 -16.01 17.83
N LEU A 103 -3.12 -15.48 16.73
CA LEU A 103 -2.54 -14.35 16.00
C LEU A 103 -2.51 -13.10 16.88
N LEU A 104 -3.64 -12.79 17.52
CA LEU A 104 -3.77 -11.62 18.37
C LEU A 104 -2.84 -11.72 19.59
N HIS A 105 -2.81 -12.88 20.27
CA HIS A 105 -1.89 -13.11 21.39
C HIS A 105 -0.44 -12.87 20.95
N ARG A 106 -0.05 -13.32 19.77
CA ARG A 106 1.30 -13.07 19.25
C ARG A 106 1.54 -11.58 18.98
N ILE A 107 0.63 -10.88 18.31
CA ILE A 107 0.77 -9.45 18.01
C ILE A 107 0.85 -8.63 19.32
N SER A 108 -0.05 -8.90 20.26
CA SER A 108 -0.13 -8.19 21.54
C SER A 108 0.98 -8.55 22.52
N SER A 109 1.67 -9.70 22.35
CA SER A 109 2.81 -10.09 23.18
C SER A 109 4.04 -9.18 23.01
N ASN A 110 4.08 -8.35 21.96
CA ASN A 110 5.17 -7.44 21.68
C ASN A 110 4.62 -6.06 21.31
N MET A 111 4.89 -5.06 22.15
CA MET A 111 4.34 -3.72 21.98
C MET A 111 4.80 -3.02 20.70
N ASN A 112 5.97 -3.37 20.17
CA ASN A 112 6.44 -2.86 18.87
C ASN A 112 5.61 -3.45 17.72
N LEU A 113 5.13 -4.69 17.84
CA LEU A 113 4.26 -5.27 16.82
C LEU A 113 2.87 -4.65 16.89
N LEU A 114 2.29 -4.54 18.09
CA LEU A 114 0.95 -3.96 18.26
C LEU A 114 0.90 -2.48 17.84
N SER A 115 1.92 -1.68 18.19
CA SER A 115 1.98 -0.26 17.77
C SER A 115 2.08 -0.09 16.26
N LEU A 116 2.77 -0.98 15.55
CA LEU A 116 2.80 -0.94 14.08
C LEU A 116 1.42 -1.26 13.48
N CYS A 117 0.65 -2.16 14.08
CA CYS A 117 -0.69 -2.57 13.62
C CYS A 117 -1.73 -1.45 13.67
N TYR A 118 -1.47 -0.34 14.37
CA TYR A 118 -2.24 0.89 14.26
C TYR A 118 -2.41 1.34 12.79
N VAL A 119 -1.38 1.12 11.96
CA VAL A 119 -1.48 1.33 10.51
C VAL A 119 -2.13 0.08 9.87
N PRO A 120 -3.27 0.20 9.17
CA PRO A 120 -4.00 -0.96 8.63
C PRO A 120 -3.17 -1.89 7.72
N VAL A 121 -2.26 -1.33 6.91
CA VAL A 121 -1.38 -2.14 6.05
C VAL A 121 -0.40 -2.98 6.87
N ASN A 122 0.10 -2.48 8.00
CA ASN A 122 0.94 -3.28 8.88
C ASN A 122 0.13 -4.41 9.54
N SER A 123 -1.13 -4.14 9.92
CA SER A 123 -2.05 -5.21 10.39
C SER A 123 -2.21 -6.32 9.34
N LEU A 124 -2.34 -5.97 8.06
CA LEU A 124 -2.36 -6.95 6.95
C LEU A 124 -1.05 -7.73 6.85
N ILE A 125 0.09 -7.05 6.87
CA ILE A 125 1.44 -7.66 6.77
C ILE A 125 1.64 -8.67 7.92
N MET A 126 1.38 -8.25 9.16
CA MET A 126 1.53 -9.09 10.35
C MET A 126 0.60 -10.29 10.27
N SER A 127 -0.70 -10.07 10.02
CA SER A 127 -1.69 -11.13 10.02
C SER A 127 -1.42 -12.15 8.92
N THR A 128 -1.04 -11.69 7.72
CA THR A 128 -0.69 -12.57 6.59
C THR A 128 0.52 -13.43 6.90
N SER A 129 1.57 -12.83 7.48
CA SER A 129 2.84 -13.52 7.76
C SER A 129 2.69 -14.55 8.87
N LEU A 130 2.02 -14.16 9.96
CA LEU A 130 1.78 -15.05 11.10
C LEU A 130 0.82 -16.18 10.73
N LEU A 131 -0.23 -15.89 9.96
CA LEU A 131 -1.15 -16.91 9.46
C LEU A 131 -0.44 -17.92 8.56
N GLN A 132 0.48 -17.46 7.70
CA GLN A 132 1.26 -18.37 6.86
C GLN A 132 2.05 -19.39 7.68
N ILE A 133 2.72 -18.95 8.75
CA ILE A 133 3.48 -19.86 9.62
C ILE A 133 2.52 -20.79 10.40
N LEU A 134 1.42 -20.24 10.90
CA LEU A 134 0.43 -21.01 11.65
C LEU A 134 -0.19 -22.15 10.84
N GLN A 135 -0.34 -21.99 9.52
CA GLN A 135 -0.89 -23.02 8.63
C GLN A 135 -0.01 -24.28 8.55
N PHE A 136 1.28 -24.18 8.87
CA PHE A 136 2.19 -25.33 8.91
C PHE A 136 2.19 -26.06 10.25
N GLU A 137 1.56 -25.50 11.27
CA GLU A 137 1.52 -26.08 12.60
C GLU A 137 0.44 -27.18 12.67
N SER A 138 0.83 -28.34 13.21
CA SER A 138 -0.13 -29.41 13.45
C SER A 138 -1.06 -29.04 14.62
N PRO A 139 -2.39 -29.28 14.51
CA PRO A 139 -3.31 -29.11 15.63
C PRO A 139 -2.96 -29.93 16.89
N ALA A 140 -2.10 -30.95 16.74
CA ALA A 140 -1.64 -31.83 17.81
C ALA A 140 -0.29 -31.42 18.43
N ALA A 141 0.40 -30.41 17.89
CA ALA A 141 1.67 -29.95 18.44
C ALA A 141 1.44 -29.08 19.69
N ALA A 142 2.02 -29.48 20.81
CA ALA A 142 2.00 -28.70 22.05
C ALA A 142 2.94 -27.48 21.91
N GLY A 143 2.38 -26.33 21.55
CA GLY A 143 3.08 -25.05 21.52
C GLY A 143 3.30 -24.51 20.11
N VAL A 144 2.44 -23.59 19.69
CA VAL A 144 2.61 -22.83 18.44
C VAL A 144 3.70 -21.79 18.65
N THR A 145 4.83 -21.91 17.94
CA THR A 145 5.92 -20.94 18.04
C THR A 145 5.87 -19.96 16.88
N LEU A 146 5.02 -18.94 16.98
CA LEU A 146 5.00 -17.86 15.99
C LEU A 146 6.20 -16.91 16.13
N PRO A 147 6.72 -16.35 15.02
CA PRO A 147 7.83 -15.40 15.06
C PRO A 147 7.44 -14.13 15.82
N PHE A 148 8.35 -13.64 16.65
CA PHE A 148 8.15 -12.44 17.49
C PHE A 148 9.05 -11.27 17.10
N LYS A 149 10.10 -11.51 16.31
CA LYS A 149 11.02 -10.48 15.81
C LYS A 149 10.43 -9.85 14.55
N LEU A 150 10.35 -8.53 14.54
CA LEU A 150 9.85 -7.74 13.41
C LEU A 150 10.58 -8.09 12.10
N THR A 151 11.90 -8.20 12.17
CA THR A 151 12.74 -8.56 11.02
C THR A 151 12.38 -9.92 10.45
N THR A 152 12.15 -10.93 11.30
CA THR A 152 11.69 -12.25 10.87
C THR A 152 10.30 -12.18 10.24
N ILE A 153 9.37 -11.42 10.83
CA ILE A 153 8.02 -11.27 10.28
C ILE A 153 8.06 -10.60 8.90
N TYR A 154 8.84 -9.54 8.71
CA TYR A 154 8.97 -8.88 7.40
C TYR A 154 9.72 -9.75 6.38
N LYS A 155 10.72 -10.54 6.80
CA LYS A 155 11.35 -11.56 5.94
C LYS A 155 10.30 -12.55 5.41
N ILE A 156 9.45 -13.05 6.31
CA ILE A 156 8.34 -13.94 5.93
C ILE A 156 7.36 -13.21 5.02
N ALA A 157 6.94 -11.99 5.35
CA ALA A 157 5.99 -11.20 4.56
C ALA A 157 6.44 -11.06 3.10
N VAL A 158 7.70 -10.69 2.89
CA VAL A 158 8.26 -10.54 1.54
C VAL A 158 8.22 -11.85 0.78
N LYS A 159 8.58 -12.97 1.41
CA LYS A 159 8.51 -14.30 0.79
C LYS A 159 7.06 -14.69 0.47
N VAL A 160 6.13 -14.45 1.39
CA VAL A 160 4.70 -14.77 1.20
C VAL A 160 4.11 -13.98 0.04
N PHE A 161 4.35 -12.67 -0.02
CA PHE A 161 3.85 -11.83 -1.10
C PHE A 161 4.48 -12.19 -2.45
N TYR A 162 5.76 -12.55 -2.46
CA TYR A 162 6.43 -13.03 -3.67
C TYR A 162 5.86 -14.36 -4.17
N VAL A 163 5.71 -15.34 -3.28
CA VAL A 163 5.19 -16.67 -3.64
C VAL A 163 3.74 -16.58 -4.13
N LYS A 164 2.88 -15.84 -3.43
CA LYS A 164 1.46 -15.71 -3.80
C LYS A 164 1.22 -15.00 -5.14
N SER A 165 2.21 -14.25 -5.64
CA SER A 165 2.09 -13.52 -6.91
C SER A 165 2.73 -14.21 -8.10
N THR A 166 3.59 -15.20 -7.85
CA THR A 166 4.39 -15.80 -8.91
C THR A 166 3.78 -17.13 -9.34
N LYS A 167 3.33 -17.19 -10.60
CA LYS A 167 2.70 -18.39 -11.19
C LYS A 167 3.57 -19.65 -11.08
N ASP A 168 4.89 -19.49 -11.18
CA ASP A 168 5.87 -20.58 -11.08
C ASP A 168 5.89 -21.28 -9.70
N PHE A 169 5.23 -20.70 -8.71
CA PHE A 169 5.14 -21.22 -7.36
C PHE A 169 3.71 -21.62 -6.96
N CYS A 170 2.71 -21.44 -7.84
CA CYS A 170 1.32 -21.81 -7.54
C CYS A 170 1.16 -23.32 -7.25
N ASP A 171 1.92 -24.17 -7.93
CA ASP A 171 1.84 -25.63 -7.80
C ASP A 171 2.89 -26.22 -6.86
N LYS A 172 3.72 -25.39 -6.20
CA LYS A 172 4.78 -25.87 -5.30
C LYS A 172 4.26 -26.02 -3.88
N CYS A 173 4.54 -27.17 -3.28
CA CYS A 173 4.38 -27.37 -1.85
C CYS A 173 5.51 -26.68 -1.09
N PHE A 174 5.16 -25.65 -0.32
CA PHE A 174 6.08 -25.00 0.60
C PHE A 174 5.99 -25.61 1.99
N THR A 175 7.09 -25.53 2.70
CA THR A 175 7.23 -25.86 4.11
C THR A 175 7.40 -24.59 4.94
N ARG A 176 7.27 -24.73 6.26
CA ARG A 176 7.61 -23.66 7.19
C ARG A 176 9.04 -23.13 7.01
N GLU A 177 9.99 -24.04 6.82
CA GLU A 177 11.42 -23.74 6.63
C GLU A 177 11.64 -22.82 5.41
N ASP A 178 10.88 -23.00 4.33
CA ASP A 178 11.00 -22.16 3.13
C ASP A 178 10.72 -20.69 3.41
N PHE A 179 9.86 -20.39 4.39
CA PHE A 179 9.52 -19.02 4.80
C PHE A 179 10.43 -18.48 5.91
N GLU A 180 10.88 -19.32 6.83
CA GLU A 180 11.70 -18.89 7.98
C GLU A 180 13.21 -18.87 7.70
N SER A 181 13.69 -19.71 6.78
CA SER A 181 15.10 -19.74 6.37
C SER A 181 15.53 -18.46 5.68
N ASP A 182 16.83 -18.15 5.67
CA ASP A 182 17.38 -17.04 4.88
C ASP A 182 17.64 -17.42 3.42
N TYR A 183 17.53 -18.70 3.07
CA TYR A 183 17.70 -19.17 1.70
C TYR A 183 16.64 -18.57 0.76
N LEU A 184 17.10 -18.16 -0.42
CA LEU A 184 16.30 -17.73 -1.56
C LEU A 184 16.89 -18.36 -2.82
N PRO A 185 16.07 -18.83 -3.78
CA PRO A 185 16.58 -19.25 -5.07
C PRO A 185 17.38 -18.10 -5.74
N PRO A 186 18.47 -18.38 -6.48
CA PRO A 186 19.37 -17.36 -7.01
C PRO A 186 18.67 -16.25 -7.82
N ASP A 187 17.66 -16.61 -8.62
CA ASP A 187 16.89 -15.64 -9.40
C ASP A 187 16.05 -14.70 -8.52
N VAL A 188 15.47 -15.23 -7.44
CA VAL A 188 14.70 -14.45 -6.46
C VAL A 188 15.64 -13.54 -5.68
N GLU A 189 16.79 -14.06 -5.27
CA GLU A 189 17.81 -13.28 -4.56
C GLU A 189 18.29 -12.09 -5.40
N LYS A 190 18.53 -12.31 -6.71
CA LYS A 190 18.91 -11.24 -7.64
C LYS A 190 17.83 -10.15 -7.74
N LYS A 191 16.55 -10.53 -7.85
CA LYS A 191 15.43 -9.57 -7.85
C LYS A 191 15.37 -8.79 -6.54
N PHE A 192 15.49 -9.47 -5.39
CA PHE A 192 15.42 -8.83 -4.08
C PHE A 192 16.62 -7.91 -3.83
N LYS A 193 17.82 -8.25 -4.33
CA LYS A 193 18.99 -7.35 -4.28
C LYS A 193 18.77 -6.08 -5.10
N ASN A 194 18.19 -6.20 -6.30
CA ASN A 194 17.83 -5.02 -7.08
C ASN A 194 16.79 -4.15 -6.34
N LEU A 195 15.74 -4.76 -5.79
CA LEU A 195 14.74 -4.05 -5.00
C LEU A 195 15.33 -3.39 -3.74
N ALA A 196 16.25 -4.07 -3.06
CA ALA A 196 16.94 -3.53 -1.90
C ALA A 196 17.72 -2.25 -2.25
N ARG A 197 18.45 -2.27 -3.37
CA ARG A 197 19.15 -1.09 -3.89
C ARG A 197 18.17 0.05 -4.23
N VAL A 198 17.10 -0.24 -4.97
CA VAL A 198 16.07 0.75 -5.36
C VAL A 198 15.40 1.36 -4.13
N ALA A 199 15.08 0.54 -3.13
CA ALA A 199 14.49 1.01 -1.88
C ALA A 199 15.46 1.91 -1.11
N PHE A 200 16.74 1.52 -1.02
CA PHE A 200 17.78 2.31 -0.35
C PHE A 200 18.00 3.67 -1.02
N GLU A 201 18.16 3.71 -2.34
CA GLU A 201 18.24 4.95 -3.13
C GLU A 201 16.97 5.79 -2.92
N GLY A 202 15.80 5.14 -2.94
CA GLY A 202 14.52 5.79 -2.70
C GLY A 202 14.44 6.49 -1.33
N ILE A 203 14.83 5.81 -0.26
CA ILE A 203 14.86 6.40 1.09
C ILE A 203 15.84 7.57 1.16
N LYS A 204 17.04 7.42 0.58
CA LYS A 204 18.07 8.46 0.56
C LYS A 204 17.61 9.73 -0.16
N GLU A 205 16.83 9.58 -1.22
CA GLU A 205 16.34 10.69 -2.07
C GLU A 205 14.95 11.18 -1.68
N GLY A 206 14.29 10.58 -0.68
CA GLY A 206 12.89 10.87 -0.35
C GLY A 206 11.90 10.45 -1.44
N LYS A 207 12.31 9.51 -2.31
CA LYS A 207 11.53 8.99 -3.44
C LYS A 207 10.72 7.77 -3.02
N LEU A 208 9.39 7.91 -3.09
CA LEU A 208 8.42 6.84 -2.79
C LEU A 208 7.82 6.19 -4.05
N ILE A 209 7.93 6.87 -5.20
CA ILE A 209 7.38 6.40 -6.48
C ILE A 209 8.52 5.96 -7.37
N HIS A 210 8.45 4.70 -7.83
CA HIS A 210 9.43 4.03 -8.66
C HIS A 210 8.85 3.77 -10.05
N GLY A 211 9.69 3.88 -11.08
CA GLY A 211 9.34 3.53 -12.45
C GLY A 211 9.32 2.02 -12.67
N GLY A 212 8.58 1.55 -13.68
CA GLY A 212 8.47 0.12 -13.99
C GLY A 212 9.80 -0.59 -14.26
N ASN A 213 10.81 0.12 -14.77
CA ASN A 213 12.15 -0.45 -14.95
C ASN A 213 12.86 -0.75 -13.62
N GLU A 214 12.57 0.01 -12.56
CA GLU A 214 13.18 -0.15 -11.24
C GLU A 214 12.63 -1.38 -10.50
N VAL A 215 11.35 -1.69 -10.69
CA VAL A 215 10.65 -2.82 -10.06
C VAL A 215 10.47 -4.01 -11.01
N ARG A 216 11.29 -4.09 -12.06
CA ARG A 216 11.16 -5.11 -13.11
C ARG A 216 11.19 -6.54 -12.56
N GLY A 217 10.24 -7.36 -13.00
CA GLY A 217 10.05 -8.74 -12.57
C GLY A 217 9.30 -8.89 -11.24
N MET A 218 8.74 -7.80 -10.73
CA MET A 218 8.00 -7.68 -9.46
C MET A 218 6.76 -6.77 -9.60
N GLU A 219 6.41 -6.33 -10.82
CA GLU A 219 5.34 -5.38 -11.10
C GLU A 219 3.97 -5.86 -10.62
N ASP A 220 3.71 -7.16 -10.75
CA ASP A 220 2.45 -7.81 -10.35
C ASP A 220 2.49 -8.32 -8.90
N SER A 221 3.55 -8.00 -8.16
CA SER A 221 3.71 -8.44 -6.78
C SER A 221 2.86 -7.58 -5.84
N PRO A 222 2.17 -8.18 -4.84
CA PRO A 222 1.55 -7.50 -3.71
C PRO A 222 2.53 -6.72 -2.82
N LEU A 223 3.81 -6.65 -3.18
CA LEU A 223 4.76 -5.73 -2.58
C LEU A 223 4.58 -4.29 -3.07
N PHE A 224 3.86 -4.09 -4.18
CA PHE A 224 3.67 -2.78 -4.79
C PHE A 224 2.19 -2.45 -5.01
N HIS A 225 1.87 -1.16 -4.91
CA HIS A 225 0.67 -0.60 -5.52
C HIS A 225 1.02 -0.06 -6.90
N ARG A 226 0.16 -0.34 -7.88
CA ARG A 226 0.25 0.22 -9.22
C ARG A 226 -0.43 1.59 -9.24
N LEU A 227 0.35 2.63 -9.52
CA LEU A 227 -0.15 3.99 -9.68
C LEU A 227 -0.51 4.27 -11.15
N PRO A 228 -1.27 5.34 -11.45
CA PRO A 228 -1.46 5.81 -12.82
C PRO A 228 -0.14 6.05 -13.54
N ASP A 229 -0.14 5.97 -14.87
CA ASP A 229 1.08 6.19 -15.63
C ASP A 229 1.48 7.66 -15.68
N ARG A 230 2.79 7.90 -15.63
CA ARG A 230 3.37 9.21 -15.87
C ARG A 230 3.52 9.42 -17.37
N GLN A 231 2.77 10.38 -17.91
CA GLN A 231 3.05 10.87 -19.26
C GLN A 231 4.37 11.64 -19.27
N THR A 232 5.27 11.27 -20.17
CA THR A 232 6.55 11.96 -20.39
C THR A 232 6.50 12.74 -21.70
N SER A 233 6.84 14.03 -21.64
CA SER A 233 6.75 14.97 -22.77
C SER A 233 7.73 14.66 -23.90
N ALA A 234 8.80 13.92 -23.62
CA ALA A 234 9.89 13.70 -24.59
C ALA A 234 9.53 12.72 -25.71
N LEU A 235 8.63 11.75 -25.48
CA LEU A 235 8.36 10.66 -26.43
C LEU A 235 6.89 10.21 -26.49
N GLN A 236 5.96 10.88 -25.80
CA GLN A 236 4.59 10.38 -25.57
C GLN A 236 4.57 8.94 -25.00
N THR A 237 5.64 8.53 -24.34
CA THR A 237 5.73 7.22 -23.68
C THR A 237 5.13 7.32 -22.29
N SER A 238 4.20 6.40 -22.02
CA SER A 238 3.57 6.21 -20.73
C SER A 238 4.52 5.44 -19.81
N GLU A 239 5.06 6.09 -18.78
CA GLU A 239 5.94 5.44 -17.82
C GLU A 239 5.13 4.85 -16.66
N ARG A 240 5.23 3.54 -16.47
CA ARG A 240 4.56 2.84 -15.37
C ARG A 240 5.12 3.28 -14.03
N GLN A 241 4.25 3.53 -13.06
CA GLN A 241 4.60 3.99 -11.72
C GLN A 241 4.13 3.00 -10.65
N PHE A 242 4.98 2.80 -9.64
CA PHE A 242 4.76 1.88 -8.53
C PHE A 242 5.21 2.52 -7.24
N CYS A 243 4.56 2.20 -6.13
CA CYS A 243 5.08 2.46 -4.79
C CYS A 243 5.02 1.18 -3.98
N PHE A 244 5.89 1.02 -2.98
CA PHE A 244 5.78 -0.09 -2.05
C PHE A 244 4.42 -0.06 -1.34
N ILE A 245 3.91 -1.23 -0.91
CA ILE A 245 2.63 -1.29 -0.19
C ILE A 245 2.57 -0.38 1.03
N HIS A 246 3.71 -0.15 1.67
CA HIS A 246 3.87 0.79 2.74
C HIS A 246 5.35 1.17 2.88
N LEU A 247 5.62 2.33 3.48
CA LEU A 247 6.97 2.82 3.72
C LEU A 247 7.81 1.81 4.53
N THR A 248 7.22 1.13 5.50
CA THR A 248 7.91 0.09 6.30
C THR A 248 8.45 -1.06 5.45
N MET A 249 7.80 -1.39 4.33
CA MET A 249 8.30 -2.40 3.40
C MET A 249 9.51 -1.88 2.61
N GLN A 250 9.46 -0.60 2.19
CA GLN A 250 10.59 0.05 1.55
C GLN A 250 11.79 0.16 2.51
N GLU A 251 11.56 0.57 3.75
CA GLU A 251 12.59 0.65 4.80
C GLU A 251 13.21 -0.73 5.09
N PHE A 252 12.39 -1.79 5.10
CA PHE A 252 12.89 -3.16 5.26
C PHE A 252 13.84 -3.57 4.13
N PHE A 253 13.48 -3.30 2.87
CA PHE A 253 14.36 -3.56 1.72
C PHE A 253 15.61 -2.68 1.73
N ALA A 254 15.49 -1.41 2.13
CA ALA A 254 16.63 -0.51 2.28
C ALA A 254 17.60 -1.01 3.37
N ALA A 255 17.08 -1.47 4.51
CA ALA A 255 17.88 -2.08 5.57
C ALA A 255 18.57 -3.36 5.09
N ARG A 256 17.88 -4.19 4.28
CA ARG A 256 18.47 -5.39 3.68
C ARG A 256 19.69 -5.05 2.82
N HIS A 257 19.66 -3.96 2.06
CA HIS A 257 20.79 -3.50 1.24
C HIS A 257 22.05 -3.22 2.06
N LEU A 258 21.88 -2.71 3.29
CA LEU A 258 22.99 -2.39 4.19
C LEU A 258 23.62 -3.63 4.86
N THR A 259 22.93 -4.77 4.80
CA THR A 259 23.34 -6.02 5.46
C THR A 259 23.84 -7.10 4.50
N THR A 260 23.77 -6.84 3.19
CA THR A 260 24.28 -7.70 2.11
C THR A 260 25.56 -7.15 1.54
#